data_AF-A0A7W7LNI1-F1
#
_entry.id   AF-A0A7W7LNI1-F1
#
_cell.length_a   1.000
_cell.length_b   1.000
_cell.length_c   1.000
_cell.angle_alpha   90.00
_cell.angle_beta   90.00
_cell.angle_gamma   90.00
#
_symmetry.space_group_name_H-M   'P 1'
#
loop_
_entity.id
_entity.type
_entity.pdbx_description
1 polymer ?
#
loop_
_entity_poly.entity_id
_entity_poly.type
_entity_poly.pdbx_seq_one_letter_code
_entity_poly.pdbx_strand_id
1 'polypeptide(L)'
;MTDYAPSPQLAEALDTYTKAQQAADVAREKLRAAVAQDLKTYDVTADAIATHLPWSGETVRGIAREYDVPRKRKPTVKSIKPKKRTAGGGASG
;
A
#
# COMPACT_ATOMS: atom_id res chain seq x y z
N MET A 1 30.93 -23.65 18.35
CA MET A 1 30.10 -22.46 18.09
C MET A 1 30.89 -21.28 18.64
N THR A 2 31.09 -20.24 17.85
CA THR A 2 31.86 -19.07 18.30
C THR A 2 30.89 -18.15 19.04
N ASP A 3 31.02 -18.06 20.36
CA ASP A 3 30.28 -17.12 21.18
C ASP A 3 30.78 -15.70 20.87
N TYR A 4 30.17 -15.09 19.87
CA TYR A 4 30.47 -13.71 19.48
C TYR A 4 29.67 -12.74 20.34
N ALA A 5 30.37 -11.78 20.95
CA ALA A 5 29.77 -10.62 21.59
C ALA A 5 30.13 -9.36 20.76
N PRO A 6 29.16 -8.50 20.42
CA PRO A 6 29.43 -7.25 19.73
C PRO A 6 30.31 -6.34 20.59
N SER A 7 31.16 -5.56 19.94
CA SER A 7 31.93 -4.53 20.65
C SER A 7 30.99 -3.49 21.27
N PRO A 8 31.39 -2.81 22.36
CA PRO A 8 30.58 -1.75 22.97
C PRO A 8 30.17 -0.66 21.97
N GLN A 9 31.08 -0.28 21.07
CA GLN A 9 30.82 0.70 20.01
C GLN A 9 29.75 0.23 19.03
N LEU A 10 29.80 -1.06 18.64
CA LEU A 10 28.79 -1.62 17.75
C LEU A 10 27.42 -1.73 18.45
N ALA A 11 27.40 -2.12 19.73
CA ALA A 11 26.17 -2.20 20.51
C ALA A 11 25.50 -0.82 20.65
N GLU A 12 26.28 0.24 20.91
CA GLU A 12 25.78 1.61 21.03
C GLU A 12 25.25 2.16 19.69
N ALA A 13 25.98 1.93 18.60
CA ALA A 13 25.54 2.32 17.26
C ALA A 13 24.25 1.57 16.86
N LEU A 14 24.15 0.28 17.20
CA LEU A 14 22.95 -0.51 16.96
C LEU A 14 21.76 0.00 17.75
N ASP A 15 21.92 0.30 19.04
CA ASP A 15 20.84 0.86 19.87
C ASP A 15 20.35 2.21 19.32
N THR A 16 21.28 3.09 18.93
CA THR A 16 20.96 4.39 18.31
C THR A 16 20.17 4.21 17.01
N TYR A 17 20.61 3.28 16.16
CA TYR A 17 19.94 2.96 14.92
C TYR A 17 18.53 2.41 15.16
N THR A 18 18.37 1.46 16.10
CA THR A 18 17.08 0.86 16.44
C THR A 18 16.10 1.91 16.97
N LYS A 19 16.55 2.84 17.84
CA LYS A 19 15.72 3.94 18.33
C LYS A 19 15.29 4.89 17.21
N ALA A 20 16.20 5.24 16.31
CA ALA A 20 15.88 6.06 15.15
C ALA A 20 14.86 5.38 14.23
N GLN A 21 15.00 4.08 14.01
CA GLN A 21 14.07 3.28 13.21
C GLN A 21 12.68 3.26 13.85
N GLN A 22 12.59 3.02 15.17
CA GLN A 22 11.32 3.07 15.92
C GLN A 22 10.66 4.45 15.82
N ALA A 23 11.43 5.53 15.97
CA ALA A 23 10.92 6.89 15.84
C ALA A 23 10.40 7.18 14.42
N ALA A 24 11.13 6.71 13.40
CA ALA A 24 10.71 6.82 12.00
C ALA A 24 9.42 6.03 11.73
N ASP A 25 9.26 4.84 12.31
CA ASP A 25 8.07 4.02 12.14
C ASP A 25 6.84 4.68 12.77
N VAL A 26 6.98 5.25 13.98
CA VAL A 26 5.90 6.04 14.62
C VAL A 26 5.55 7.27 13.78
N ALA A 27 6.53 7.97 13.24
CA ALA A 27 6.29 9.13 12.38
C ALA A 27 5.56 8.74 11.08
N ARG A 28 5.94 7.62 10.47
CA ARG A 28 5.27 7.07 9.28
C ARG A 28 3.82 6.72 9.57
N GLU A 29 3.54 6.06 10.70
CA GLU A 29 2.17 5.70 11.09
C GLU A 29 1.30 6.95 11.30
N LYS A 30 1.81 7.97 11.99
CA LYS A 30 1.12 9.25 12.16
C LYS A 30 0.83 9.93 10.83
N LEU A 31 1.78 9.92 9.90
CA LEU A 31 1.58 10.48 8.56
C LEU A 31 0.52 9.70 7.78
N ARG A 32 0.52 8.37 7.84
CA ARG A 32 -0.51 7.53 7.19
C ARG A 32 -1.90 7.84 7.74
N ALA A 33 -2.04 7.98 9.06
CA ALA A 33 -3.30 8.34 9.69
C ALA A 33 -3.79 9.73 9.25
N ALA A 34 -2.90 10.73 9.17
CA ALA A 34 -3.23 12.06 8.67
C ALA A 34 -3.71 12.04 7.21
N VAL A 35 -3.01 11.28 6.36
CA VAL A 35 -3.42 11.10 4.95
C VAL A 35 -4.80 10.46 4.84
N ALA A 36 -5.08 9.42 5.64
CA ALA A 36 -6.39 8.80 5.67
C ALA A 36 -7.49 9.78 6.13
N GLN A 37 -7.19 10.63 7.11
CA GLN A 37 -8.11 11.66 7.57
C GLN A 37 -8.39 12.71 6.49
N ASP A 38 -7.36 13.16 5.76
CA ASP A 38 -7.53 14.11 4.67
C ASP A 38 -8.36 13.55 3.53
N LEU A 39 -8.13 12.28 3.17
CA LEU A 39 -8.95 11.57 2.17
C LEU A 39 -10.42 11.47 2.57
N LYS A 40 -10.71 11.31 3.87
CA LYS A 40 -12.08 11.28 4.42
C LYS A 40 -12.71 12.67 4.48
N THR A 41 -11.93 13.69 4.84
CA THR A 41 -12.46 15.03 5.18
C THR A 41 -12.64 15.91 3.94
N TYR A 42 -11.64 15.96 3.07
CA TYR A 42 -11.58 16.96 1.99
C TYR A 42 -12.09 16.45 0.64
N ASP A 43 -12.57 15.21 0.59
CA ASP A 43 -13.02 14.57 -0.64
C ASP A 43 -12.02 14.72 -1.82
N VAL A 44 -10.71 14.62 -1.53
CA VAL A 44 -9.63 14.62 -2.53
C VAL A 44 -9.27 13.20 -3.01
N THR A 45 -8.62 13.09 -4.17
CA THR A 45 -8.18 11.79 -4.71
C THR A 45 -6.81 11.39 -4.17
N ALA A 46 -6.52 10.09 -4.15
CA ALA A 46 -5.22 9.57 -3.73
C ALA A 46 -4.05 10.14 -4.56
N ASP A 47 -4.27 10.34 -5.87
CA ASP A 47 -3.25 10.92 -6.76
C ASP A 47 -3.01 12.41 -6.47
N ALA A 48 -4.05 13.15 -6.09
CA ALA A 48 -3.91 14.57 -5.71
C ALA A 48 -3.18 14.74 -4.37
N ILE A 49 -3.41 13.86 -3.39
CA ILE A 49 -2.62 13.90 -2.15
C ILE A 49 -1.16 13.49 -2.41
N ALA A 50 -0.93 12.50 -3.29
CA ALA A 50 0.40 11.98 -3.56
C ALA A 50 1.37 13.04 -4.11
N THR A 51 0.90 14.13 -4.74
CA THR A 51 1.78 15.23 -5.19
C THR A 51 2.43 16.00 -4.04
N HIS A 52 1.90 15.88 -2.82
CA HIS A 52 2.42 16.53 -1.62
C HIS A 52 3.21 15.57 -0.72
N LEU A 53 3.34 14.31 -1.12
CA LEU A 53 3.95 13.26 -0.32
C LEU A 53 5.14 12.65 -1.07
N PRO A 54 6.10 12.03 -0.35
CA PRO A 54 7.18 11.27 -0.97
C PRO A 54 6.72 9.90 -1.52
N TRP A 55 5.41 9.66 -1.62
CA TRP A 55 4.82 8.38 -1.95
C TRP A 55 4.05 8.44 -3.26
N SER A 56 3.96 7.31 -3.96
CA SER A 56 3.13 7.20 -5.15
C SER A 56 1.65 7.17 -4.78
N GLY A 57 0.78 7.52 -5.75
CA GLY A 57 -0.66 7.39 -5.59
C GLY A 57 -1.10 5.95 -5.26
N GLU A 58 -0.35 4.93 -5.68
CA GLU A 58 -0.62 3.54 -5.31
C GLU A 58 -0.40 3.27 -3.82
N THR A 59 0.69 3.77 -3.25
CA THR A 59 0.93 3.70 -1.81
C THR A 59 -0.18 4.40 -1.03
N VAL A 60 -0.62 5.59 -1.48
CA VAL A 60 -1.74 6.32 -0.86
C VAL A 60 -3.06 5.54 -0.97
N ARG A 61 -3.31 4.85 -2.09
CA ARG A 61 -4.47 3.95 -2.21
C ARG A 61 -4.37 2.74 -1.27
N GLY A 62 -3.16 2.23 -1.01
CA GLY A 62 -2.91 1.20 -0.01
C GLY A 62 -3.29 1.67 1.40
N ILE A 63 -2.82 2.87 1.77
CA ILE A 63 -3.18 3.53 3.04
C ILE A 63 -4.68 3.73 3.15
N ALA A 64 -5.34 4.20 2.09
CA ALA A 64 -6.79 4.38 2.07
C ALA A 64 -7.55 3.07 2.37
N ARG A 65 -7.04 1.93 1.90
CA ARG A 65 -7.63 0.60 2.18
C ARG A 65 -7.39 0.15 3.62
N GLU A 66 -6.19 0.39 4.14
CA GLU A 66 -5.79 0.03 5.51
C GLU A 66 -6.61 0.78 6.57
N TYR A 67 -6.97 2.03 6.29
CA TYR A 67 -7.76 2.88 7.20
C TYR A 67 -9.27 2.94 6.86
N ASP A 68 -9.77 1.98 6.07
CA ASP A 68 -11.17 1.86 5.65
C ASP A 68 -11.77 3.17 5.10
N VAL A 69 -11.00 3.90 4.28
CA VAL A 69 -11.49 5.08 3.57
C VAL A 69 -12.49 4.62 2.49
N PRO A 70 -13.72 5.16 2.45
CA PRO A 70 -14.72 4.78 1.46
C PRO A 70 -14.22 4.97 0.02
N ARG A 71 -14.40 3.93 -0.81
CA ARG A 71 -14.04 4.00 -2.23
C ARG A 71 -15.01 4.90 -2.97
N LYS A 72 -14.50 5.95 -3.61
CA LYS A 72 -15.33 6.88 -4.39
C LYS A 72 -15.84 6.29 -5.70
N ARG A 73 -15.09 5.38 -6.33
CA ARG A 73 -15.47 4.74 -7.59
C ARG A 73 -15.74 3.26 -7.39
N LYS A 74 -16.90 2.80 -7.88
CA LYS A 74 -17.21 1.37 -8.00
C LYS A 74 -16.21 0.74 -8.97
N PRO A 75 -15.63 -0.43 -8.65
CA PRO A 75 -14.76 -1.14 -9.59
C PRO A 75 -15.57 -1.48 -10.85
N THR A 76 -15.24 -0.89 -11.99
CA THR A 76 -15.84 -1.24 -13.27
C THR A 76 -15.13 -2.48 -13.82
N VAL A 77 -15.37 -3.64 -13.22
CA VAL A 77 -14.90 -4.90 -13.81
C VAL A 77 -15.82 -5.18 -14.99
N LYS A 78 -15.32 -4.98 -16.22
CA LYS A 78 -15.99 -5.51 -17.42
C LYS A 78 -15.95 -7.03 -17.31
N SER A 79 -17.08 -7.64 -16.94
CA SER A 79 -17.24 -9.09 -16.94
C SER A 79 -16.88 -9.63 -18.33
N ILE A 80 -15.79 -10.40 -18.40
CA ILE A 80 -15.37 -11.09 -19.62
C ILE A 80 -16.43 -12.18 -19.88
N LYS A 81 -17.34 -11.93 -20.82
CA LYS A 81 -18.37 -12.91 -21.20
C LYS A 81 -17.66 -14.10 -21.86
N PRO A 82 -17.83 -15.35 -21.38
CA PRO A 82 -17.19 -16.50 -22.01
C PRO A 82 -17.72 -16.67 -23.43
N LYS A 83 -16.82 -16.67 -24.41
CA LYS A 83 -17.14 -16.89 -25.83
C LYS A 83 -17.65 -18.32 -25.99
N LYS A 84 -18.96 -18.50 -26.21
CA LYS A 84 -19.56 -19.79 -26.60
C LYS A 84 -18.81 -20.31 -27.83
N ARG A 85 -18.04 -21.39 -27.67
CA ARG A 85 -17.52 -22.16 -28.81
C ARG A 85 -18.72 -22.83 -29.48
N THR A 86 -19.17 -22.27 -30.60
CA THR A 86 -20.08 -22.94 -31.52
C THR A 86 -19.32 -24.11 -32.14
N ALA A 87 -19.57 -25.32 -31.65
CA ALA A 87 -19.25 -26.53 -32.37
C ALA A 87 -20.20 -26.60 -33.58
N GLY A 88 -19.75 -26.16 -34.76
CA GLY A 88 -20.30 -26.69 -36.01
C GLY A 88 -19.78 -28.13 -36.09
N GLY A 89 -20.63 -29.15 -36.07
CA GLY A 89 -21.83 -29.28 -36.89
C GLY A 89 -21.39 -30.01 -38.15
N GLY A 90 -21.34 -31.33 -38.07
CA GLY A 90 -20.88 -32.22 -39.12
C GLY A 90 -21.67 -32.03 -40.42
N ALA A 91 -20.99 -32.20 -41.54
CA ALA A 91 -21.58 -32.39 -42.85
C ALA A 91 -21.06 -33.72 -43.39
N SER A 92 -21.88 -34.75 -43.22
CA SER A 92 -21.89 -35.97 -44.02
C SER A 92 -22.71 -35.65 -45.28
N GLY A 93 -22.20 -36.02 -46.46
CA GLY A 93 -22.89 -35.89 -47.74
C GLY A 93 -21.95 -36.19 -48.89
#